data_AF-A0A967RVA5-F1
#
_entry.id   AF-A0A967RVA5-F1
#
_cell.length_a   1.000
_cell.length_b   1.000
_cell.length_c   1.000
_cell.angle_alpha   90.00
_cell.angle_beta   90.00
_cell.angle_gamma   90.00
#
_symmetry.space_group_name_H-M   'P 1'
#
loop_
_entity.id
_entity.type
_entity.pdbx_description
1 polymer ?
#
loop_
_entity_poly.entity_id
_entity_poly.type
_entity_poly.pdbx_seq_one_letter_code
_entity_poly.pdbx_strand_id
1 'polypeptide(L)'
;LPSDRTIVVERFRDEIGDWRIVILSPFGARVHAPWAMALAGRLRGGGDRTVDVIWGDDGIALRFPDQDDIPTSTDLLIEPEEIESELVEQLADTAMFAARFREAAARSLLLPRRRPGKRTPLWLQRRRAGDLLGIVRRFGSFPIVLETYREILQDDFDLPALIQLLGDVRSRKIR
;
A
#
# COMPACT_ATOMS: atom_id res chain seq x y z
N LEU A 1 -8.96 -17.30 18.28
CA LEU A 1 -8.39 -15.96 18.50
C LEU A 1 -7.22 -15.79 17.54
N PRO A 2 -6.98 -14.57 17.02
CA PRO A 2 -5.83 -14.27 16.18
C PRO A 2 -4.51 -14.61 16.90
N SER A 3 -3.55 -15.17 16.18
CA SER A 3 -2.21 -15.50 16.69
C SER A 3 -1.19 -15.50 15.56
N ASP A 4 0.08 -15.76 15.89
CA ASP A 4 1.18 -15.97 14.93
C ASP A 4 0.95 -17.18 14.01
N ARG A 5 -0.03 -18.04 14.31
CA ARG A 5 -0.36 -19.24 13.54
C ARG A 5 -1.79 -19.27 13.02
N THR A 6 -2.59 -18.25 13.29
CA THR A 6 -4.00 -18.22 12.91
C THR A 6 -4.43 -16.78 12.61
N ILE A 7 -4.80 -16.54 11.36
CA ILE A 7 -5.41 -15.29 10.90
C ILE A 7 -6.93 -15.47 10.99
N VAL A 8 -7.62 -14.48 11.55
CA VAL A 8 -9.08 -14.51 11.64
C VAL A 8 -9.66 -13.51 10.65
N VAL A 9 -10.58 -13.97 9.80
CA VAL A 9 -11.33 -13.09 8.90
C VAL A 9 -12.77 -13.01 9.39
N GLU A 10 -13.14 -11.84 9.92
CA GLU A 10 -14.50 -11.55 10.34
C GLU A 10 -15.27 -10.82 9.25
N ARG A 11 -16.55 -11.16 9.08
CA ARG A 11 -17.44 -10.52 8.11
C ARG A 11 -18.75 -10.15 8.80
N PHE A 12 -19.15 -8.89 8.71
CA PHE A 12 -20.39 -8.41 9.30
C PHE A 12 -20.92 -7.18 8.55
N ARG A 13 -22.20 -6.87 8.74
CA ARG A 13 -22.79 -5.60 8.31
C ARG A 13 -22.73 -4.59 9.45
N ASP A 14 -22.40 -3.34 9.14
CA ASP A 14 -22.46 -2.26 10.12
C ASP A 14 -23.88 -1.71 10.30
N GLU A 15 -24.03 -0.71 11.18
CA GLU A 15 -25.33 -0.12 11.54
C GLU A 15 -26.06 0.53 10.37
N ILE A 16 -25.33 0.92 9.31
CA ILE A 16 -25.87 1.56 8.11
C ILE A 16 -26.14 0.51 7.01
N GLY A 17 -25.70 -0.74 7.23
CA GLY A 17 -25.93 -1.88 6.34
C GLY A 17 -24.73 -2.22 5.45
N ASP A 18 -23.65 -1.44 5.50
CA ASP A 18 -22.45 -1.68 4.71
C ASP A 18 -21.72 -2.93 5.18
N TRP A 19 -21.17 -3.70 4.25
CA TRP A 19 -20.35 -4.84 4.61
C TRP A 19 -18.96 -4.41 5.04
N ARG A 20 -18.48 -5.08 6.09
CA ARG A 20 -17.11 -5.00 6.58
C ARG A 20 -16.47 -6.37 6.59
N ILE A 21 -15.23 -6.41 6.13
CA ILE A 21 -14.35 -7.56 6.27
C ILE A 21 -13.13 -7.13 7.07
N VAL A 22 -12.87 -7.80 8.18
CA VAL A 22 -11.74 -7.50 9.06
C VAL A 22 -10.81 -8.70 9.11
N ILE A 23 -9.58 -8.49 8.68
CA ILE A 23 -8.47 -9.46 8.77
C ILE A 23 -7.70 -9.13 10.04
N LEU A 24 -7.77 -10.00 11.03
CA LEU A 24 -7.11 -9.84 12.33
C LEU A 24 -5.84 -10.69 12.38
N SER A 25 -4.70 -10.05 12.61
CA SER A 25 -3.39 -10.70 12.67
C SER A 25 -2.34 -9.87 13.41
N PRO A 26 -1.36 -10.49 14.11
CA PRO A 26 -0.37 -9.77 14.92
C PRO A 26 0.95 -9.46 14.17
N PHE A 27 0.91 -9.25 12.84
CA PHE A 27 2.13 -9.09 12.02
C PHE A 27 2.58 -7.63 11.80
N GLY A 28 1.86 -6.67 12.38
CA GLY A 28 2.26 -5.26 12.40
C GLY A 28 1.95 -4.48 11.11
N ALA A 29 1.89 -3.15 11.24
CA ALA A 29 1.45 -2.27 10.16
C ALA A 29 2.38 -2.31 8.93
N ARG A 30 3.66 -2.62 9.10
CA ARG A 30 4.62 -2.72 7.97
C ARG A 30 4.34 -3.89 7.03
N VAL A 31 3.64 -4.92 7.52
CA VAL A 31 3.13 -6.06 6.72
C VAL A 31 1.71 -5.79 6.25
N HIS A 32 0.86 -5.24 7.12
CA HIS A 32 -0.55 -5.00 6.79
C HIS A 32 -0.74 -3.88 5.77
N ALA A 33 0.08 -2.82 5.79
CA ALA A 33 -0.01 -1.72 4.84
C ALA A 33 0.16 -2.16 3.37
N PRO A 34 1.23 -2.89 2.99
CA PRO A 34 1.37 -3.38 1.63
C PRO A 34 0.27 -4.41 1.28
N TRP A 35 -0.11 -5.29 2.20
CA TRP A 35 -1.17 -6.26 1.94
C TRP A 35 -2.51 -5.57 1.66
N ALA A 36 -2.88 -4.60 2.50
CA ALA A 36 -4.07 -3.78 2.34
C ALA A 36 -4.09 -3.03 1.00
N MET A 37 -2.95 -2.45 0.61
CA MET A 37 -2.81 -1.73 -0.66
C MET A 37 -3.03 -2.65 -1.86
N ALA A 38 -2.38 -3.81 -1.86
CA ALA A 38 -2.51 -4.78 -2.95
C ALA A 38 -3.94 -5.35 -3.03
N LEU A 39 -4.58 -5.64 -1.88
CA LEU A 39 -5.99 -6.03 -1.83
C LEU A 39 -6.90 -4.96 -2.42
N ALA A 40 -6.69 -3.70 -2.04
CA ALA A 40 -7.50 -2.60 -2.55
C ALA A 40 -7.33 -2.41 -4.06
N GLY A 41 -6.14 -2.66 -4.60
CA GLY A 41 -5.87 -2.66 -6.04
C GLY A 41 -6.63 -3.77 -6.76
N ARG A 42 -6.43 -5.01 -6.33
CA ARG A 42 -7.06 -6.20 -6.93
C ARG A 42 -8.57 -6.15 -6.89
N LEU A 43 -9.15 -5.75 -5.75
CA LEU A 43 -10.60 -5.66 -5.57
C LEU A 43 -11.24 -4.56 -6.42
N ARG A 44 -10.51 -3.48 -6.73
CA ARG A 44 -10.95 -2.43 -7.66
C ARG A 44 -10.75 -2.80 -9.12
N GLY A 45 -9.72 -3.57 -9.45
CA GLY A 45 -9.45 -4.01 -10.82
C GLY A 45 -10.48 -5.02 -11.37
N GLY A 46 -11.17 -5.75 -10.49
CA GLY A 46 -12.14 -6.80 -10.86
C GLY A 46 -13.53 -6.33 -11.29
N GLY A 47 -13.85 -5.03 -11.24
CA GLY A 47 -15.17 -4.50 -11.62
C GLY A 47 -15.46 -3.10 -11.04
N ASP A 48 -16.73 -2.69 -11.00
CA ASP A 48 -17.19 -1.40 -10.43
C ASP A 48 -17.25 -1.41 -8.89
N ARG A 49 -16.34 -2.16 -8.26
CA ARG A 49 -16.32 -2.38 -6.81
C ARG A 49 -15.57 -1.24 -6.14
N THR A 50 -16.29 -0.47 -5.32
CA THR A 50 -15.69 0.48 -4.39
C THR A 50 -15.26 -0.26 -3.12
N VAL A 51 -14.05 0.00 -2.65
CA VAL A 51 -13.54 -0.55 -1.38
C VAL A 51 -12.74 0.52 -0.67
N ASP A 52 -13.13 0.79 0.57
CA ASP A 52 -12.34 1.59 1.50
C ASP A 52 -11.50 0.66 2.35
N VAL A 53 -10.24 1.01 2.55
CA VAL A 53 -9.29 0.17 3.29
C VAL A 53 -8.59 0.99 4.36
N ILE A 54 -8.56 0.43 5.57
CA ILE A 54 -7.73 0.89 6.67
C ILE A 54 -6.88 -0.28 7.18
N TRP A 55 -5.70 0.03 7.71
CA TRP A 55 -4.82 -0.96 8.32
C TRP A 55 -4.23 -0.40 9.61
N GLY A 56 -3.80 -1.31 10.49
CA GLY A 56 -3.11 -0.99 11.73
C GLY A 56 -2.13 -2.11 12.09
N ASP A 57 -1.63 -2.08 13.31
CA ASP A 57 -0.70 -3.13 13.78
C ASP A 57 -1.36 -4.49 13.98
N ASP A 58 -2.68 -4.50 14.21
CA ASP A 58 -3.45 -5.71 14.55
C ASP A 58 -4.30 -6.25 13.39
N GLY A 59 -4.24 -5.63 12.21
CA GLY A 59 -4.97 -6.13 11.05
C GLY A 59 -5.30 -5.10 9.97
N ILE A 60 -6.23 -5.51 9.11
CA ILE A 60 -6.76 -4.76 7.96
C ILE A 60 -8.29 -4.77 8.05
N ALA A 61 -8.93 -3.64 7.79
CA ALA A 61 -10.38 -3.58 7.64
C ALA A 61 -10.76 -3.01 6.27
N LEU A 62 -11.63 -3.73 5.58
CA LEU A 62 -12.20 -3.40 4.28
C LEU A 62 -13.67 -3.04 4.49
N ARG A 63 -14.13 -1.95 3.87
CA ARG A 63 -15.54 -1.56 3.83
C ARG A 63 -16.02 -1.54 2.38
N PHE A 64 -17.19 -2.13 2.16
CA PHE A 64 -17.86 -2.22 0.86
C PHE A 64 -19.19 -1.48 0.95
N PRO A 65 -19.24 -0.20 0.51
CA PRO A 65 -20.46 0.61 0.58
C PRO A 65 -21.46 0.17 -0.51
N ASP A 66 -22.74 0.10 -0.14
CA ASP A 66 -23.86 -0.18 -1.05
C ASP A 66 -23.70 -1.45 -1.92
N GLN A 67 -22.91 -2.43 -1.47
CA GLN A 67 -22.63 -3.66 -2.20
C GLN A 67 -23.13 -4.88 -1.44
N ASP A 68 -23.95 -5.72 -2.08
CA ASP A 68 -24.42 -6.97 -1.49
C ASP A 68 -23.47 -8.16 -1.73
N ASP A 69 -22.68 -8.10 -2.81
CA ASP A 69 -21.68 -9.12 -3.14
C ASP A 69 -20.31 -8.70 -2.58
N ILE A 70 -19.75 -9.53 -1.70
CA ILE A 70 -18.46 -9.29 -1.04
C ILE A 70 -17.46 -10.39 -1.38
N PRO A 71 -16.15 -10.07 -1.39
CA PRO A 71 -15.13 -11.06 -1.71
C PRO A 71 -15.15 -12.26 -0.76
N THR A 72 -14.95 -13.44 -1.33
CA THR A 72 -14.72 -14.69 -0.62
C THR A 72 -13.37 -14.67 0.11
N SER A 73 -13.08 -15.65 0.95
CA SER A 73 -11.77 -15.73 1.63
C SER A 73 -10.62 -15.90 0.64
N THR A 74 -10.88 -16.56 -0.49
CA THR A 74 -9.89 -16.78 -1.55
C THR A 74 -9.54 -15.47 -2.25
N ASP A 75 -10.50 -14.57 -2.43
CA ASP A 75 -10.29 -13.25 -3.05
C ASP A 75 -9.44 -12.32 -2.17
N LEU A 76 -9.30 -12.63 -0.88
CA LEU A 76 -8.45 -11.92 0.08
C LEU A 76 -7.01 -12.47 0.12
N LEU A 77 -6.73 -13.53 -0.65
CA LEU A 77 -5.39 -14.10 -0.77
C LEU A 77 -4.78 -13.65 -2.09
N ILE A 78 -3.60 -13.05 -1.98
CA ILE A 78 -2.76 -12.68 -3.12
C ILE A 78 -1.63 -13.69 -3.17
N GLU A 79 -1.31 -14.18 -4.36
CA GLU A 79 -0.19 -15.11 -4.51
C GLU A 79 1.12 -14.39 -4.12
N PRO A 80 2.00 -15.02 -3.32
CA PRO A 80 3.26 -14.44 -2.90
C PRO A 80 4.13 -13.91 -4.04
N GLU A 81 4.05 -14.53 -5.22
CA GLU A 81 4.81 -14.14 -6.40
C GLU A 81 4.22 -12.91 -7.12
N GLU A 82 2.95 -12.60 -6.91
CA GLU A 82 2.24 -11.47 -7.54
C GLU A 82 2.34 -10.17 -6.72
N ILE A 83 2.61 -10.28 -5.42
CA ILE A 83 2.47 -9.16 -4.47
C ILE A 83 3.37 -7.96 -4.82
N GLU A 84 4.59 -8.20 -5.28
CA GLU A 84 5.52 -7.11 -5.61
C GLU A 84 5.04 -6.33 -6.85
N SER A 85 4.61 -7.03 -7.90
CA SER A 85 4.07 -6.39 -9.10
C SER A 85 2.81 -5.59 -8.81
N GLU A 86 1.90 -6.14 -8.00
CA GLU A 86 0.68 -5.45 -7.58
C GLU A 86 1.01 -4.17 -6.81
N LEU A 87 1.96 -4.23 -5.87
CA LEU A 87 2.40 -3.06 -5.12
C LEU A 87 3.01 -1.99 -6.01
N VAL A 88 3.86 -2.37 -6.96
CA VAL A 88 4.49 -1.41 -7.88
C VAL A 88 3.43 -0.66 -8.70
N GLU A 89 2.41 -1.36 -9.18
CA GLU A 89 1.30 -0.75 -9.92
C GLU A 89 0.49 0.21 -9.05
N GLN A 90 0.12 -0.20 -7.84
CA GLN A 90 -0.70 0.62 -6.95
C GLN A 90 0.06 1.82 -6.36
N LEU A 91 1.35 1.65 -6.04
CA LEU A 91 2.13 2.65 -5.32
C LEU A 91 2.27 3.96 -6.07
N ALA A 92 2.41 3.90 -7.40
CA ALA A 92 2.71 5.06 -8.23
C ALA A 92 1.78 6.24 -7.97
N ASP A 93 0.49 5.98 -7.72
CA ASP A 93 -0.57 6.98 -7.54
C ASP A 93 -0.89 7.32 -6.08
N THR A 94 -0.12 6.80 -5.13
CA THR A 94 -0.35 7.04 -3.71
C THR A 94 0.24 8.36 -3.22
N ALA A 95 -0.37 8.92 -2.17
CA ALA A 95 0.19 10.05 -1.45
C ALA A 95 1.55 9.71 -0.79
N MET A 96 1.75 8.45 -0.40
CA MET A 96 3.00 7.94 0.17
C MET A 96 4.13 8.04 -0.86
N PHE A 97 3.90 7.58 -2.09
CA PHE A 97 4.86 7.70 -3.19
C PHE A 97 5.21 9.16 -3.48
N ALA A 98 4.20 10.04 -3.58
CA ALA A 98 4.44 11.47 -3.79
C ALA A 98 5.25 12.10 -2.65
N ALA A 99 5.03 11.68 -1.40
CA ALA A 99 5.77 12.16 -0.24
C ALA A 99 7.24 11.72 -0.27
N ARG A 100 7.49 10.43 -0.52
CA ARG A 100 8.84 9.85 -0.60
C ARG A 100 9.62 10.37 -1.80
N PHE A 101 8.98 10.48 -2.96
CA PHE A 101 9.59 11.09 -4.15
C PHE A 101 10.07 12.52 -3.87
N ARG A 102 9.25 13.33 -3.19
CA ARG A 102 9.63 14.70 -2.81
C ARG A 102 10.84 14.70 -1.87
N GLU A 103 10.92 13.76 -0.93
CA GLU A 103 12.04 13.65 0.02
C GLU A 103 13.32 13.23 -0.70
N ALA A 104 13.26 12.18 -1.52
CA ALA A 104 14.38 11.72 -2.33
C ALA A 104 14.88 12.79 -3.32
N ALA A 105 13.97 13.47 -4.04
CA ALA A 105 14.31 14.58 -4.95
C ALA A 105 14.92 15.79 -4.23
N ALA A 106 14.53 16.03 -2.97
CA ALA A 106 15.09 17.10 -2.17
C ALA A 106 16.48 16.77 -1.63
N ARG A 107 16.69 15.53 -1.16
CA ARG A 107 17.98 15.05 -0.65
C ARG A 107 19.03 14.96 -1.75
N SER A 108 18.64 14.59 -2.97
CA SER A 108 19.51 14.56 -4.15
C SER A 108 19.82 15.94 -4.76
N LEU A 109 19.27 17.02 -4.18
CA LEU A 109 19.42 18.40 -4.65
C LEU A 109 18.91 18.66 -6.08
N LEU A 110 18.07 17.76 -6.63
CA LEU A 110 17.46 17.93 -7.96
C LEU A 110 16.38 19.01 -7.99
N LEU A 111 15.71 19.24 -6.86
CA LEU A 111 14.72 20.31 -6.78
C LEU A 111 15.43 21.67 -6.72
N PRO A 112 15.19 22.58 -7.70
CA PRO A 112 15.85 23.88 -7.73
C PRO A 112 15.52 24.66 -6.45
N ARG A 113 16.50 25.39 -5.91
CA ARG A 113 16.34 26.25 -4.73
C ARG A 113 16.10 27.68 -5.15
N ARG A 114 15.22 28.41 -4.45
CA ARG A 114 14.97 29.84 -4.76
C ARG A 114 16.14 30.73 -4.37
N ARG A 115 16.84 30.40 -3.29
CA ARG A 115 18.06 31.08 -2.83
C ARG A 115 19.03 30.05 -2.25
N PRO A 116 20.32 30.10 -2.59
CA PRO A 116 21.35 29.33 -1.89
C PRO A 116 21.31 29.60 -0.38
N GLY A 117 21.62 28.58 0.43
CA GLY A 117 21.69 28.70 1.89
C GLY A 117 20.36 28.74 2.66
N LYS A 118 19.19 28.89 2.01
CA LYS A 118 17.87 28.86 2.68
C LYS A 118 17.07 27.61 2.31
N ARG A 119 16.34 27.04 3.27
CA ARG A 119 15.40 25.94 2.98
C ARG A 119 14.23 26.47 2.14
N THR A 120 13.78 25.66 1.18
CA THR A 120 12.58 25.95 0.39
C THR A 120 11.34 25.68 1.25
N PRO A 121 10.31 26.56 1.27
CA PRO A 121 9.06 26.29 1.97
C PRO A 121 8.40 24.98 1.49
N LEU A 122 7.78 24.23 2.40
CA LEU A 122 7.25 22.89 2.11
C LEU A 122 6.22 22.88 0.98
N TRP A 123 5.32 23.87 0.92
CA TRP A 123 4.31 23.95 -0.16
C TRP A 123 4.96 24.08 -1.55
N LEU A 124 6.04 24.84 -1.66
CA LEU A 124 6.76 25.05 -2.92
C LEU A 124 7.57 23.80 -3.28
N GLN A 125 8.11 23.10 -2.29
CA GLN A 125 8.74 21.81 -2.48
C GLN A 125 7.75 20.76 -2.98
N ARG A 126 6.53 20.71 -2.42
CA ARG A 126 5.43 19.83 -2.87
C ARG A 126 5.04 20.12 -4.31
N ARG A 127 4.80 21.39 -4.67
CA ARG A 127 4.48 21.79 -6.04
C ARG A 127 5.55 21.35 -7.03
N ARG A 128 6.82 21.70 -6.76
CA ARG A 128 7.95 21.37 -7.65
C ARG A 128 8.19 19.86 -7.78
N ALA A 129 8.06 19.11 -6.69
CA ALA A 129 8.19 17.66 -6.72
C ALA A 129 7.04 17.03 -7.52
N GLY A 130 5.81 17.54 -7.37
CA GLY A 130 4.66 17.10 -8.18
C GLY A 130 4.86 17.38 -9.68
N ASP A 131 5.28 18.60 -10.03
CA ASP A 131 5.60 18.97 -11.41
C ASP A 131 6.69 18.05 -12.01
N LEU A 132 7.76 17.81 -11.26
CA LEU A 132 8.83 16.89 -11.66
C LEU A 132 8.31 15.46 -11.83
N LEU A 133 7.54 14.96 -10.85
CA LEU A 133 6.99 13.60 -10.86
C LEU A 133 6.08 13.38 -12.08
N GLY A 134 5.21 14.35 -12.41
CA GLY A 134 4.35 14.29 -13.59
C GLY A 134 5.13 14.15 -14.91
N ILE A 135 6.35 14.69 -14.96
CA ILE A 135 7.25 14.56 -16.12
C ILE A 135 7.99 13.22 -16.09
N VAL A 136 8.54 12.83 -14.93
CA VAL A 136 9.47 11.70 -14.85
C VAL A 136 8.80 10.33 -14.75
N ARG A 137 7.50 10.26 -14.40
CA ARG A 137 6.74 9.00 -14.33
C ARG A 137 6.80 8.16 -15.60
N ARG A 138 6.92 8.79 -16.78
CA ARG A 138 7.08 8.10 -18.07
C ARG A 138 8.45 7.44 -18.25
N PHE A 139 9.43 7.77 -17.41
CA PHE A 139 10.79 7.23 -17.44
C PHE A 139 10.99 6.32 -16.23
N GLY A 140 10.62 5.03 -16.37
CA GLY A 140 10.74 4.06 -15.27
C GLY A 140 12.15 3.90 -14.71
N SER A 141 13.19 4.22 -15.50
CA SER A 141 14.59 4.18 -15.08
C SER A 141 15.10 5.46 -14.41
N PHE A 142 14.24 6.47 -14.17
CA PHE A 142 14.67 7.71 -13.52
C PHE A 142 15.15 7.41 -12.08
N PRO A 143 16.39 7.77 -11.70
CA PRO A 143 16.98 7.30 -10.44
C PRO A 143 16.17 7.61 -9.19
N ILE A 144 15.49 8.76 -9.14
CA ILE A 144 14.66 9.13 -7.99
C ILE A 144 13.37 8.32 -7.92
N VAL A 145 12.81 7.93 -9.07
CA VAL A 145 11.64 7.02 -9.10
C VAL A 145 12.04 5.66 -8.53
N LEU A 146 13.17 5.12 -8.98
CA LEU A 146 13.71 3.85 -8.47
C LEU A 146 14.02 3.91 -6.97
N GLU A 147 14.66 4.98 -6.50
CA GLU A 147 14.95 5.18 -5.08
C GLU A 147 13.66 5.31 -4.25
N THR A 148 12.61 5.93 -4.80
CA THR A 148 11.32 6.05 -4.12
C THR A 148 10.67 4.68 -3.93
N TYR A 149 10.68 3.82 -4.97
CA TYR A 149 10.22 2.44 -4.84
C TYR A 149 11.05 1.66 -3.82
N ARG A 150 12.38 1.78 -3.87
CA ARG A 150 13.27 1.11 -2.93
C ARG A 150 12.98 1.52 -1.49
N GLU A 151 12.87 2.82 -1.19
CA GLU A 151 12.51 3.31 0.15
C GLU A 151 11.19 2.73 0.63
N ILE A 152 10.15 2.75 -0.21
CA ILE A 152 8.83 2.29 0.21
C ILE A 152 8.83 0.77 0.44
N LEU A 153 9.34 0.00 -0.51
CA LEU A 153 9.28 -1.46 -0.46
C LEU A 153 10.23 -2.06 0.59
N GLN A 154 11.36 -1.40 0.89
CA GLN A 154 12.39 -1.94 1.78
C GLN A 154 12.45 -1.25 3.15
N ASP A 155 12.22 0.06 3.22
CA ASP A 155 12.40 0.82 4.47
C ASP A 155 11.07 1.07 5.20
N ASP A 156 9.99 1.31 4.47
CA ASP A 156 8.66 1.54 5.05
C ASP A 156 7.88 0.24 5.23
N PHE A 157 7.82 -0.56 4.18
CA PHE A 157 7.19 -1.88 4.22
C PHE A 157 8.15 -2.94 4.74
N ASP A 158 7.58 -4.08 5.12
CA ASP A 158 8.31 -5.33 5.30
C ASP A 158 7.82 -6.33 4.26
N LEU A 159 8.19 -6.07 2.99
CA LEU A 159 7.79 -6.90 1.86
C LEU A 159 8.27 -8.36 2.01
N PRO A 160 9.50 -8.65 2.47
CA PRO A 160 9.93 -10.02 2.72
C PRO A 160 9.03 -10.75 3.73
N ALA A 161 8.65 -10.10 4.84
CA ALA A 161 7.74 -10.70 5.81
C ALA A 161 6.35 -10.94 5.22
N LEU A 162 5.84 -10.04 4.39
CA LEU A 162 4.56 -10.24 3.70
C LEU A 162 4.59 -11.43 2.73
N ILE A 163 5.63 -11.53 1.89
CA ILE A 163 5.80 -12.65 0.96
C ILE A 163 5.86 -13.98 1.74
N GLN A 164 6.62 -14.01 2.83
CA GLN A 164 6.69 -15.18 3.69
C GLN A 164 5.33 -15.52 4.31
N LEU A 165 4.62 -14.52 4.85
CA LEU A 165 3.30 -14.69 5.44
C LEU A 165 2.31 -15.32 4.45
N LEU A 166 2.21 -14.76 3.25
CA LEU A 166 1.34 -15.28 2.20
C LEU A 166 1.75 -16.71 1.79
N GLY A 167 3.05 -16.99 1.74
CA GLY A 167 3.57 -18.35 1.48
C GLY A 167 3.23 -19.35 2.59
N ASP A 168 3.29 -18.92 3.84
CA ASP A 168 2.96 -19.74 5.00
C ASP A 168 1.43 -19.99 5.12
N VAL A 169 0.60 -19.03 4.70
CA VAL A 169 -0.85 -19.21 4.53
C VAL A 169 -1.14 -20.20 3.39
N ARG A 170 -0.52 -20.02 2.22
CA ARG A 170 -0.69 -20.92 1.06
C ARG A 170 -0.30 -22.36 1.38
N SER A 171 0.80 -22.55 2.11
CA SER A 171 1.26 -23.86 2.57
C SER A 171 0.53 -24.39 3.81
N ARG A 172 -0.48 -23.68 4.32
CA ARG A 172 -1.29 -24.02 5.49
C ARG A 172 -0.50 -24.18 6.80
N LYS A 173 0.67 -23.56 6.90
CA LYS A 173 1.42 -23.46 8.16
C LYS A 173 0.75 -22.47 9.11
N ILE A 174 0.19 -21.40 8.54
CA ILE A 174 -0.73 -20.46 9.17
C ILE A 174 -2.14 -20.80 8.68
N ARG A 175 -3.09 -20.81 9.61
CA ARG A 175 -4.50 -21.10 9.35
C ARG A 175 -5.31 -19.85 9.11
#